data_AF-A0A6L8H6A0-F1
#
_entry.id   AF-A0A6L8H6A0-F1
#
_cell.length_a   1.000
_cell.length_b   1.000
_cell.length_c   1.000
_cell.angle_alpha   90.00
_cell.angle_beta   90.00
_cell.angle_gamma   90.00
#
_symmetry.space_group_name_H-M   'P 1'
#
loop_
_entity.id
_entity.type
_entity.pdbx_description
1 polymer ?
#
loop_
_entity_poly.entity_id
_entity_poly.type
_entity_poly.pdbx_seq_one_letter_code
_entity_poly.pdbx_strand_id
1 'polypeptide(L)' 'MSNLPAAEVTEVTEQETDQGTGRDFEAEVIVYNCDCHTYRQVIDLFCRHIPGMTSSKAFELAWRIDHQGNAQV' A
#
# COMPACT_ATOMS: atom_id res chain seq x y z
N MET A 1 5.75 46.68 -33.92
CA MET A 1 4.66 45.92 -33.29
C MET A 1 5.28 44.69 -32.68
N SER A 2 5.12 44.52 -31.37
CA SER A 2 5.90 43.64 -30.52
C SER A 2 5.67 42.15 -30.83
N ASN A 3 6.76 41.37 -30.89
CA ASN A 3 6.71 39.92 -30.99
C ASN A 3 6.48 39.34 -29.58
N LEU A 4 5.37 38.63 -29.36
CA LEU A 4 5.11 37.88 -28.13
C LEU A 4 6.03 36.64 -28.09
N PRO A 5 6.58 36.24 -26.94
CA PRO A 5 7.32 34.99 -26.86
C PRO A 5 6.32 33.84 -26.99
N ALA A 6 6.63 32.89 -27.88
CA ALA A 6 5.92 31.63 -27.94
C ALA A 6 6.04 30.95 -26.58
N ALA A 7 4.91 30.58 -25.97
CA ALA A 7 4.91 29.78 -24.76
C ALA A 7 5.67 28.48 -25.05
N GLU A 8 6.82 28.31 -24.40
CA GLU A 8 7.59 27.08 -24.43
C GLU A 8 6.74 26.00 -23.75
N VAL A 9 6.17 25.11 -24.54
CA VAL A 9 5.44 23.94 -24.05
C VAL A 9 6.51 22.97 -23.55
N THR A 10 6.82 23.03 -22.26
CA THR A 10 7.63 22.01 -21.61
C THR A 10 6.85 20.70 -21.70
N GLU A 11 7.30 19.77 -22.55
CA GLU A 11 6.79 18.40 -22.57
C GLU A 11 6.96 17.80 -21.17
N VAL A 12 5.87 17.69 -20.43
CA VAL A 12 5.84 16.90 -19.21
C VAL A 12 5.83 15.45 -19.65
N THR A 13 6.98 14.79 -19.57
CA THR A 13 7.04 13.33 -19.70
C THR A 13 6.29 12.74 -18.52
N GLU A 14 5.04 12.33 -18.73
CA GLU A 14 4.30 11.52 -17.77
C GLU A 14 5.05 10.21 -17.60
N GLN A 15 5.80 10.07 -16.50
CA GLN A 15 6.37 8.79 -16.12
C GLN A 15 5.22 7.89 -15.69
N GLU A 16 4.82 6.97 -16.58
CA GLU A 16 3.99 5.84 -16.20
C GLU A 16 4.75 5.03 -15.15
N THR A 17 4.31 5.11 -13.90
CA THR A 17 4.78 4.22 -12.84
C THR A 17 4.23 2.83 -13.13
N ASP A 18 5.05 1.98 -13.77
CA ASP A 18 4.76 0.56 -13.87
C ASP A 18 4.85 -0.04 -12.46
N GLN A 19 3.69 -0.35 -11.87
CA GLN A 19 3.61 -1.21 -10.71
C GLN A 19 3.88 -2.63 -11.18
N GLY A 20 5.15 -2.92 -11.51
CA GLY A 20 5.59 -4.14 -12.16
C GLY A 20 4.84 -5.36 -11.61
N THR A 21 3.92 -5.88 -12.41
CA THR A 21 3.10 -7.06 -12.06
C THR A 21 3.80 -8.37 -12.41
N GLY A 22 5.11 -8.30 -12.68
CA GLY A 22 5.93 -9.45 -13.04
C GLY A 22 6.02 -10.44 -11.89
N ARG A 23 5.85 -11.74 -12.22
CA ARG A 23 5.95 -12.86 -11.26
C ARG A 23 7.32 -12.99 -10.57
N ASP A 24 8.30 -12.19 -10.98
CA ASP A 24 9.67 -12.24 -10.47
C ASP A 24 9.94 -11.19 -9.37
N PHE A 25 8.93 -10.39 -9.00
CA PHE A 25 8.99 -9.44 -7.88
C PHE A 25 8.06 -9.88 -6.75
N GLU A 26 8.41 -11.00 -6.11
CA GLU A 26 7.78 -11.37 -4.83
C GLU A 26 8.27 -10.41 -3.75
N ALA A 27 7.36 -9.54 -3.28
CA ALA A 27 7.62 -8.65 -2.15
C ALA A 27 7.02 -9.26 -0.89
N GLU A 28 7.78 -9.26 0.20
CA GLU A 28 7.26 -9.58 1.52
C GLU A 28 6.66 -8.33 2.17
N VAL A 29 5.41 -8.44 2.63
CA VAL A 29 4.72 -7.39 3.37
C VAL A 29 4.69 -7.76 4.85
N ILE A 30 5.33 -6.92 5.67
CA ILE A 30 5.36 -7.07 7.13
C ILE A 30 4.57 -5.92 7.75
N VAL A 31 3.61 -6.25 8.61
CA VAL A 31 2.86 -5.26 9.38
C VAL A 31 3.39 -5.25 10.81
N TYR A 32 3.72 -4.05 11.30
CA TYR A 32 4.23 -3.83 12.66
C TYR A 32 3.12 -3.37 13.61
N ASN A 33 3.28 -3.68 14.88
CA ASN A 33 2.35 -3.26 15.92
C ASN A 33 2.34 -1.74 16.09
N CYS A 34 1.21 -1.21 16.53
CA CYS A 34 1.03 0.20 16.83
C CYS A 34 -0.04 0.40 17.91
N ASP A 35 0.14 1.41 18.75
CA ASP A 35 -0.81 1.75 19.83
C ASP A 35 -1.95 2.67 19.37
N CYS A 36 -2.09 2.90 18.05
CA CYS A 36 -3.02 3.87 17.48
C CYS A 36 -4.21 3.27 16.71
N HIS A 37 -4.28 1.94 16.56
CA HIS A 37 -5.39 1.25 15.87
C HIS A 37 -6.03 0.18 16.76
N THR A 38 -7.35 0.09 16.71
CA THR A 38 -8.11 -0.99 17.34
C THR A 38 -8.08 -2.26 16.48
N TYR A 39 -8.29 -3.43 17.09
CA TYR A 39 -8.45 -4.71 16.39
C TYR A 39 -9.42 -4.62 15.20
N ARG A 40 -10.57 -3.97 15.40
CA ARG A 40 -11.58 -3.83 14.35
C ARG A 40 -11.06 -3.05 13.14
N GLN A 41 -10.35 -1.94 13.37
CA GLN A 41 -9.77 -1.14 12.29
C GLN A 41 -8.71 -1.92 11.52
N VAL A 42 -7.84 -2.66 12.21
CA VAL A 42 -6.81 -3.49 11.56
C VAL A 42 -7.45 -4.61 10.72
N ILE A 43 -8.46 -5.29 11.25
CA ILE A 43 -9.18 -6.35 10.53
C ILE A 43 -9.87 -5.79 9.29
N ASP A 44 -10.55 -4.64 9.40
CA ASP A 44 -11.21 -3.98 8.28
C ASP A 44 -10.20 -3.57 7.20
N LEU A 45 -9.00 -3.11 7.59
CA LEU A 45 -7.91 -2.77 6.66
C LEU A 45 -7.38 -4.02 5.94
N PHE A 46 -7.15 -5.12 6.66
CA PHE A 46 -6.66 -6.36 6.08
C PHE A 46 -7.64 -6.94 5.07
N CYS A 47 -8.93 -7.01 5.42
CA CYS A 47 -9.96 -7.50 4.49
C CYS A 47 -10.15 -6.59 3.27
N ARG A 48 -9.84 -5.28 3.39
CA ARG A 48 -9.98 -4.32 2.28
C ARG A 48 -8.81 -4.37 1.31
N HIS A 49 -7.58 -4.54 1.82
CA HIS A 49 -6.37 -4.33 1.03
C HIS A 49 -5.61 -5.60 0.68
N ILE A 50 -5.82 -6.70 1.41
CA ILE A 50 -5.11 -7.96 1.16
C ILE A 50 -6.04 -8.90 0.39
N PRO A 51 -5.72 -9.25 -0.88
CA PRO A 51 -6.54 -10.15 -1.67
C PRO A 51 -6.72 -11.52 -0.99
N GLY A 52 -7.96 -12.01 -0.93
CA GLY A 52 -8.27 -13.30 -0.32
C GLY A 52 -8.24 -13.33 1.21
N MET A 53 -8.06 -12.19 1.87
CA MET A 53 -8.11 -12.09 3.32
C MET A 53 -9.54 -12.27 3.85
N THR A 54 -9.70 -13.11 4.87
CA THR A 54 -10.97 -13.33 5.57
C THR A 54 -10.91 -12.72 6.97
N SER A 55 -12.07 -12.38 7.55
CA SER A 55 -12.11 -11.76 8.88
C SER A 55 -11.47 -12.64 9.97
N SER A 56 -11.59 -13.97 9.88
CA SER A 56 -10.96 -14.89 10.83
C SER A 56 -9.43 -14.86 10.71
N LYS A 57 -8.88 -14.93 9.48
CA LYS A 57 -7.44 -14.86 9.25
C LYS A 57 -6.89 -13.47 9.63
N ALA A 58 -7.64 -12.41 9.33
CA ALA A 58 -7.29 -11.06 9.70
C ALA A 58 -7.24 -10.86 11.22
N PHE A 59 -8.17 -11.47 11.96
CA PHE A 59 -8.16 -11.45 13.41
C PHE A 59 -6.93 -12.16 13.99
N GLU A 60 -6.59 -13.35 13.49
CA GLU A 60 -5.39 -14.07 13.91
C GLU A 60 -4.11 -13.27 13.65
N LEU A 61 -4.01 -12.63 12.49
CA LEU A 61 -2.87 -11.76 12.16
C LEU A 61 -2.79 -10.53 13.07
N ALA A 62 -3.92 -9.85 13.30
CA ALA A 62 -3.98 -8.71 14.21
C ALA A 62 -3.56 -9.11 15.64
N TRP A 63 -4.00 -10.27 16.12
CA TRP A 63 -3.60 -10.79 17.43
C TRP A 63 -2.09 -11.07 17.51
N ARG A 64 -1.52 -11.68 16.46
CA ARG A 64 -0.07 -11.93 16.39
C ARG A 64 0.71 -10.63 16.38
N ILE A 65 0.28 -9.62 15.61
CA ILE A 65 0.97 -8.33 15.54
C ILE A 65 0.98 -7.66 16.91
N ASP A 66 -0.15 -7.62 17.61
CA ASP A 66 -0.28 -7.03 18.95
C ASP A 66 0.65 -7.69 19.99
N HIS A 67 0.80 -9.02 19.94
CA HIS A 67 1.57 -9.78 20.94
C HIS A 67 3.04 -10.04 20.57
N GLN A 68 3.35 -10.13 19.27
CA GLN A 68 4.68 -10.49 18.74
C GLN A 68 5.40 -9.29 18.11
N GLY A 69 4.73 -8.15 17.99
CA GLY A 69 5.27 -6.91 17.46
C GLY A 69 5.18 -6.77 15.93
N ASN A 70 5.05 -7.87 15.19
CA ASN A 70 4.81 -7.87 13.74
C ASN A 70 4.29 -9.21 13.21
N ALA A 71 3.78 -9.21 11.98
CA ALA A 71 3.52 -10.42 11.21
C ALA A 71 3.63 -10.16 9.71
N GLN A 72 4.04 -11.20 8.96
CA GLN A 72 3.90 -11.26 7.52
C GLN A 72 2.41 -11.45 7.15
N VAL A 73 1.91 -10.70 6.18
CA VAL A 73 0.48 -10.65 5.82
C VAL A 73 0.19 -11.00 4.38
#